data_AF-A0A920TQ83-F1
#
_entry.id   AF-A0A920TQ83-F1
#
_cell.length_a   1.000
_cell.length_b   1.000
_cell.length_c   1.000
_cell.angle_alpha   90.00
_cell.angle_beta   90.00
_cell.angle_gamma   90.00
#
_symmetry.space_group_name_H-M   'P 1'
#
loop_
_entity.id
_entity.type
_entity.pdbx_description
1 polymer ?
#
loop_
_entity_poly.entity_id
_entity_poly.type
_entity_poly.pdbx_seq_one_letter_code
_entity_poly.pdbx_strand_id
1 'polypeptide(L)'
;MGSILFLGGWFPNRYLSIYTYTPPLWLIFKILLLFILFSLVKAVVPRYRYDQLMKLGWKIFLPFSLLWVVITASYLYYFNLLPVN
;
A
#
# COMPACT_ATOMS: atom_id res chain seq x y z
N MET A 1 2.44 -9.08 -3.11
CA MET A 1 3.16 -8.02 -2.36
C MET A 1 2.23 -6.98 -1.75
N GLY A 2 1.26 -6.39 -2.49
CA GLY A 2 0.41 -5.31 -1.97
C GLY A 2 -0.29 -5.60 -0.62
N SER A 3 -0.92 -6.78 -0.48
CA SER A 3 -1.56 -7.18 0.79
C SER A 3 -0.57 -7.32 1.96
N ILE A 4 0.68 -7.71 1.68
CA ILE A 4 1.70 -7.94 2.71
C ILE A 4 2.30 -6.61 3.18
N LEU A 5 2.68 -5.75 2.24
CA LEU A 5 3.36 -4.48 2.54
C LEU A 5 2.41 -3.42 3.11
N PHE A 6 1.16 -3.38 2.65
CA PHE A 6 0.25 -2.28 2.98
C PHE A 6 -0.95 -2.71 3.83
N LEU A 7 -1.34 -3.99 3.83
CA LEU A 7 -2.52 -4.48 4.56
C LEU A 7 -2.17 -5.49 5.64
N GLY A 8 -0.95 -5.48 6.18
CA GLY A 8 -0.54 -6.30 7.32
C GLY A 8 -0.47 -7.82 7.06
N GLY A 9 -0.49 -8.24 5.79
CA GLY A 9 -0.25 -9.62 5.38
C GLY A 9 -1.17 -10.64 6.03
N TRP A 10 -0.56 -11.62 6.71
CA TRP A 10 -1.19 -12.81 7.28
C TRP A 10 -2.00 -12.53 8.54
N PHE A 11 -1.73 -11.44 9.25
CA PHE A 11 -2.38 -11.20 10.53
C PHE A 11 -3.82 -10.68 10.32
N PRO A 12 -4.82 -11.31 10.97
CA PRO A 12 -6.16 -10.76 11.07
C PRO A 12 -6.17 -9.48 11.90
N ASN A 13 -7.22 -8.67 11.75
CA ASN A 13 -7.37 -7.46 12.54
C ASN A 13 -7.40 -7.81 14.04
N ARG A 14 -6.53 -7.16 14.83
CA ARG A 14 -6.35 -7.45 16.28
C ARG A 14 -7.64 -7.31 17.10
N TYR A 15 -8.62 -6.57 16.58
CA TYR A 15 -9.87 -6.24 17.27
C TYR A 15 -11.06 -7.18 16.97
N LEU A 16 -10.96 -8.10 16.01
CA LEU A 16 -12.02 -9.06 15.72
C LEU A 16 -11.62 -10.48 16.12
N SER A 17 -12.21 -10.95 17.22
CA SER A 17 -11.96 -12.26 17.84
C SER A 17 -12.30 -13.48 16.95
N ILE A 18 -13.19 -13.30 15.98
CA ILE A 18 -13.68 -14.37 15.08
C ILE A 18 -12.63 -14.82 14.05
N TYR A 19 -11.68 -13.95 13.69
CA TYR A 19 -10.75 -14.22 12.58
C TYR A 19 -9.38 -14.78 12.99
N THR A 20 -9.16 -15.05 14.28
CA THR A 20 -7.88 -15.59 14.81
C THR A 20 -7.52 -16.96 14.22
N TYR A 21 -8.51 -17.77 13.81
CA TYR A 21 -8.30 -19.18 13.50
C TYR A 21 -8.08 -19.52 12.01
N THR A 22 -8.20 -18.56 11.09
CA THR A 22 -7.98 -18.83 9.64
C THR A 22 -7.09 -17.79 8.93
N PRO A 23 -5.80 -17.67 9.32
CA PRO A 23 -4.86 -16.71 8.71
C PRO A 23 -4.77 -16.77 7.17
N PRO A 24 -4.80 -17.94 6.50
CA PRO A 24 -4.74 -18.01 5.04
C PRO A 24 -5.99 -17.45 4.35
N LEU A 25 -7.18 -17.72 4.91
CA LEU A 25 -8.44 -17.23 4.34
C LEU A 25 -8.51 -15.70 4.36
N TRP A 26 -7.96 -15.09 5.42
CA TRP A 26 -7.90 -13.63 5.55
C TRP A 26 -6.99 -12.99 4.51
N LEU A 27 -5.85 -13.61 4.24
CA LEU A 27 -4.93 -13.16 3.20
C LEU A 27 -5.58 -13.27 1.80
N ILE A 28 -6.28 -14.38 1.53
CA ILE A 28 -7.02 -14.57 0.27
C ILE A 28 -8.10 -13.49 0.11
N PHE A 29 -8.85 -13.19 1.16
CA PHE A 29 -9.87 -12.14 1.15
C PHE A 29 -9.28 -10.76 0.79
N LYS A 30 -8.17 -10.36 1.42
CA LYS A 30 -7.48 -9.08 1.10
C LYS A 30 -6.99 -9.04 -0.35
N ILE A 31 -6.51 -10.18 -0.88
CA ILE A 31 -6.08 -10.27 -2.28
C ILE A 31 -7.29 -10.11 -3.22
N LEU A 32 -8.40 -10.79 -2.94
CA LEU A 32 -9.62 -10.68 -3.73
C LEU A 32 -10.18 -9.24 -3.73
N LEU A 33 -10.14 -8.57 -2.57
CA LEU A 33 -10.51 -7.15 -2.46
C LEU A 33 -9.65 -6.28 -3.38
N LEU A 34 -8.32 -6.41 -3.28
CA LEU A 34 -7.39 -5.66 -4.14
C LEU A 34 -7.62 -5.98 -5.62
N PHE A 35 -7.88 -7.23 -5.97
CA PHE A 35 -8.19 -7.64 -7.34
C PHE A 35 -9.46 -6.95 -7.87
N ILE A 36 -10.54 -6.93 -7.08
CA ILE A 36 -11.78 -6.23 -7.44
C ILE A 36 -11.50 -4.74 -7.64
N LEU A 37 -10.72 -4.12 -6.75
CA LEU A 37 -10.35 -2.71 -6.87
C LEU A 37 -9.56 -2.43 -8.16
N PHE A 38 -8.58 -3.26 -8.51
CA PHE A 38 -7.86 -3.13 -9.78
C PHE A 38 -8.75 -3.32 -11.00
N SER A 39 -9.67 -4.28 -10.95
CA SER A 39 -10.64 -4.52 -12.02
C SER A 39 -11.55 -3.31 -12.24
N LEU A 40 -12.04 -2.70 -11.14
CA LEU A 40 -12.85 -1.49 -11.18
C LEU A 40 -12.08 -0.29 -11.75
N VAL A 41 -10.83 -0.08 -11.32
CA VAL A 41 -9.99 1.00 -11.87
C VAL A 41 -9.81 0.84 -13.38
N LYS A 42 -9.57 -0.39 -13.86
CA LYS A 42 -9.48 -0.67 -15.30
C LYS A 42 -10.79 -0.36 -16.05
N ALA A 43 -11.94 -0.58 -15.41
CA ALA A 43 -13.24 -0.32 -16.01
C ALA A 43 -13.60 1.17 -16.06
N VAL A 44 -13.20 1.94 -15.05
CA VAL A 44 -13.59 3.36 -14.90
C VAL A 44 -12.62 4.30 -15.63
N VAL A 45 -11.32 4.00 -15.64
CA VAL A 45 -10.31 4.93 -16.11
C VAL A 45 -10.24 4.96 -17.65
N PRO A 46 -10.43 6.15 -18.28
CA PRO A 46 -10.18 6.31 -19.71
C PRO A 46 -8.69 6.11 -20.02
N ARG A 47 -8.39 5.53 -21.19
CA ARG A 47 -7.00 5.28 -21.63
C ARG A 47 -6.13 6.54 -21.52
N TYR A 48 -5.01 6.45 -20.78
CA TYR A 48 -4.01 7.51 -20.70
C TYR A 48 -2.96 7.37 -21.80
N ARG A 49 -2.46 8.49 -22.33
CA ARG A 49 -1.37 8.50 -23.32
C ARG A 49 -0.01 8.34 -22.63
N TYR A 50 0.96 7.75 -23.33
CA TYR A 50 2.34 7.56 -22.82
C TYR A 50 2.95 8.86 -22.29
N ASP A 51 2.76 9.99 -22.97
CA ASP A 51 3.30 11.29 -22.51
C ASP A 51 2.69 11.75 -21.19
N GLN A 52 1.41 11.43 -20.97
CA GLN A 52 0.71 11.81 -19.73
C GLN A 52 1.19 10.93 -18.58
N LEU A 53 1.38 9.63 -18.84
CA LEU A 53 1.91 8.70 -17.87
C LEU A 53 3.36 9.04 -17.49
N MET A 54 4.19 9.41 -18.47
CA MET A 54 5.56 9.87 -18.22
C MET A 54 5.59 11.16 -17.41
N LYS A 55 4.73 12.14 -17.74
CA LYS A 55 4.61 13.37 -16.95
C LYS A 55 4.16 13.08 -15.52
N LEU A 56 3.21 12.18 -15.32
CA LEU A 56 2.73 11.80 -13.99
C LEU A 56 3.83 11.10 -13.16
N GLY A 57 4.50 10.11 -13.75
CA GLY A 57 5.61 9.39 -13.11
C GLY A 57 6.76 10.31 -12.70
N TRP A 58 7.25 11.10 -13.66
CA TRP A 58 8.46 11.90 -13.47
C TRP A 58 8.21 13.23 -12.76
N LYS A 59 7.08 13.90 -12.98
CA LYS A 59 6.84 15.22 -12.37
C LYS A 59 6.11 15.16 -11.03
N ILE A 60 5.35 14.09 -10.77
CA ILE A 60 4.48 14.03 -9.59
C ILE A 60 4.90 12.89 -8.66
N PHE A 61 4.99 11.65 -9.14
CA PHE A 61 5.30 10.51 -8.26
C PHE A 61 6.71 10.53 -7.71
N LEU A 62 7.72 10.86 -8.54
CA LEU A 62 9.11 10.86 -8.12
C LEU A 62 9.42 11.91 -7.03
N PRO A 63 9.10 13.20 -7.19
CA PRO A 63 9.35 14.17 -6.13
C PRO A 63 8.53 13.86 -4.87
N PHE A 64 7.30 13.33 -5.02
CA PHE A 64 6.47 12.96 -3.88
C PHE A 64 7.05 11.78 -3.09
N SER A 65 7.56 10.74 -3.75
CA SER A 65 8.15 9.59 -3.05
C SER A 65 9.44 9.97 -2.32
N LEU A 66 10.30 10.79 -2.92
CA LEU A 66 11.50 11.34 -2.28
C LEU A 66 11.17 12.19 -1.05
N LEU A 67 10.17 13.07 -1.18
CA LEU A 67 9.69 13.88 -0.06
C LEU A 67 9.21 13.00 1.08
N TRP A 68 8.43 11.95 0.78
CA TRP A 68 7.92 11.04 1.80
C TRP A 68 9.04 10.30 2.54
N VAL A 69 10.10 9.88 1.84
CA VAL A 69 11.28 9.25 2.45
C VAL A 69 11.98 10.19 3.43
N VAL A 70 12.15 11.46 3.06
CA VAL A 70 12.77 12.46 3.95
C VAL A 70 11.91 12.70 5.18
N ILE A 71 10.58 12.81 5.02
CA ILE A 71 9.64 12.99 6.13
C ILE A 71 9.69 11.80 7.09
N THR A 72 9.59 10.56 6.57
CA THR A 72 9.56 9.37 7.44
C THR A 72 10.88 9.19 8.19
N ALA A 73 12.02 9.42 7.53
CA ALA A 73 13.34 9.37 8.17
C ALA A 73 13.47 10.45 9.27
N SER A 74 13.09 11.69 8.97
CA SER A 74 13.16 12.81 9.92
C SER A 74 12.25 12.59 11.13
N TYR A 75 11.04 12.08 10.91
CA TYR A 75 10.08 11.74 11.95
C TYR A 75 10.65 10.68 12.90
N LEU A 76 11.15 9.56 12.37
CA LEU A 76 11.72 8.49 13.19
C LEU A 76 12.90 8.96 14.04
N TYR A 77 13.76 9.80 13.47
CA TYR A 77 14.89 10.39 14.19
C TYR A 77 14.44 11.33 15.31
N TYR A 78 13.54 12.28 15.04
CA TYR A 78 13.07 13.25 16.02
C TYR A 78 12.39 12.59 17.23
N PHE A 79 11.57 11.58 16.99
CA PHE A 79 10.86 10.86 18.05
C PHE A 79 11.69 9.76 18.72
N ASN A 80 12.97 9.58 18.34
CA ASN A 80 13.82 8.48 18.78
C ASN A 80 13.13 7.09 18.64
N LEU A 81 12.26 6.93 17.63
CA LEU A 81 11.51 5.70 17.34
C LEU A 81 12.25 4.82 16.32
N LEU A 82 13.57 4.96 16.24
CA LEU A 82 14.39 4.14 15.36
C LEU A 82 14.22 2.68 15.80
N PRO A 83 13.85 1.77 14.88
CA PRO A 83 13.76 0.36 15.22
C PRO A 83 15.17 -0.13 15.58
N VAL A 84 15.37 -0.38 16.86
CA VAL A 84 16.57 -1.06 17.37
C VAL A 84 16.29 -2.55 17.20
N ASN A 85 17.19 -3.26 16.52
CA ASN A 85 17.13 -4.73 16.42
C ASN A 85 17.16 -5.37 17.81
#